data_AF-A0A1W9UPJ8-F1
#
_entry.id   AF-A0A1W9UPJ8-F1
#
_cell.length_a   1.000
_cell.length_b   1.000
_cell.length_c   1.000
_cell.angle_alpha   90.00
_cell.angle_beta   90.00
_cell.angle_gamma   90.00
#
_symmetry.space_group_name_H-M   'P 1'
#
loop_
_entity.id
_entity.type
_entity.pdbx_description
1 polymer ?
#
loop_
_entity_poly.entity_id
_entity_poly.type
_entity_poly.pdbx_seq_one_letter_code
_entity_poly.pdbx_strand_id
1 'polypeptide(L)' 'MKSEVIDLTGAGDALTAAVIFGLLNDFSVNEAVQLGVSAAALTLQCRETVCTDLSLEILYDKLIV' A
#
# COMPACT_ATOMS: atom_id res chain seq x y z
N MET A 1 -12.20 -3.20 6.76
CA MET A 1 -11.99 -3.18 5.30
C MET A 1 -12.04 -4.61 4.77
N LYS A 2 -12.87 -4.89 3.77
CA LYS A 2 -12.91 -6.19 3.08
C LYS A 2 -12.47 -5.93 1.64
N SER A 3 -11.22 -6.23 1.32
CA SER A 3 -10.69 -6.09 -0.03
C SER A 3 -11.15 -7.29 -0.87
N GLU A 4 -11.71 -7.02 -2.05
CA GLU A 4 -11.93 -8.06 -3.05
C GLU A 4 -10.54 -8.47 -3.59
N VAL A 5 -10.13 -9.70 -3.28
CA VAL A 5 -8.80 -10.21 -3.60
C VAL A 5 -8.81 -10.80 -5.00
N ILE A 6 -8.00 -10.23 -5.89
CA ILE A 6 -7.82 -10.67 -7.27
C ILE A 6 -6.55 -11.53 -7.40
N ASP A 7 -5.46 -11.09 -6.77
CA ASP A 7 -4.18 -11.80 -6.66
C ASP A 7 -3.57 -11.53 -5.28
N LEU A 8 -2.86 -12.50 -4.71
CA LEU A 8 -2.15 -12.36 -3.43
C LEU A 8 -0.68 -11.96 -3.60
N THR A 9 -0.15 -12.09 -4.82
CA THR A 9 1.27 -11.95 -5.12
C THR A 9 1.72 -10.49 -5.01
N GLY A 10 2.83 -10.24 -4.30
CA GLY A 10 3.42 -8.91 -4.18
C GLY A 10 2.77 -7.96 -3.18
N ALA A 11 1.68 -8.37 -2.49
CA ALA A 11 1.07 -7.56 -1.44
C ALA A 11 2.03 -7.28 -0.26
N GLY A 12 2.84 -8.28 0.11
CA GLY A 12 3.88 -8.13 1.15
C GLY A 12 5.04 -7.23 0.71
N ASP A 13 5.40 -7.28 -0.57
CA ASP A 13 6.44 -6.41 -1.15
C ASP A 13 5.96 -4.96 -1.18
N ALA A 14 4.71 -4.73 -1.59
CA ALA A 14 4.08 -3.42 -1.60
C ALA A 14 3.96 -2.82 -0.19
N LEU A 15 3.54 -3.62 0.80
CA LEU A 15 3.54 -3.24 2.22
C LEU A 15 4.94 -2.77 2.65
N THR A 16 5.94 -3.60 2.40
CA THR A 16 7.31 -3.35 2.86
C THR A 16 7.91 -2.11 2.18
N ALA A 17 7.69 -1.96 0.88
CA ALA A 17 8.16 -0.81 0.10
C ALA A 17 7.55 0.50 0.60
N ALA A 18 6.24 0.54 0.85
CA ALA A 18 5.56 1.74 1.35
C ALA A 18 5.93 2.08 2.81
N VAL A 19 6.17 1.07 3.67
CA VAL A 19 6.69 1.31 5.03
C VAL A 19 8.10 1.89 4.98
N ILE A 20 9.00 1.29 4.19
CA ILE A 20 10.37 1.81 4.01
C ILE A 20 10.33 3.25 3.47
N PHE A 21 9.47 3.50 2.48
CA PHE A 21 9.24 4.83 1.95
C PHE A 21 8.82 5.83 3.04
N GLY A 22 7.83 5.48 3.87
CA GLY A 22 7.35 6.37 4.94
C GLY A 22 8.45 6.70 5.95
N LEU A 23 9.22 5.69 6.37
CA LEU A 23 10.32 5.88 7.31
C LEU A 23 11.46 6.72 6.73
N LEU A 24 11.77 6.58 5.44
CA LEU A 24 12.77 7.41 4.76
C LEU A 24 12.35 8.88 4.60
N ASN A 25 11.05 9.17 4.71
CA ASN A 25 10.48 10.51 4.63
C ASN A 25 10.05 11.06 6.01
N ASP A 26 10.59 10.51 7.10
CA ASP A 26 10.34 10.94 8.48
C ASP A 26 8.86 10.86 8.92
N PHE A 27 8.05 10.03 8.27
CA PHE A 27 6.69 9.76 8.74
C PHE A 27 6.75 8.96 10.04
N SER A 28 5.74 9.13 10.90
CA SER A 28 5.63 8.28 12.07
C SER A 28 5.47 6.81 11.65
N VAL A 29 5.90 5.88 12.51
CA VAL A 29 5.73 4.44 12.26
C VAL A 29 4.26 4.10 11.98
N ASN A 30 3.32 4.78 12.65
CA ASN A 30 1.90 4.59 12.42
C ASN A 30 1.48 4.98 11.00
N GLU A 31 1.88 6.16 10.54
CA GLU A 31 1.58 6.63 9.17
C GLU A 31 2.25 5.73 8.11
N ALA A 32 3.50 5.34 8.33
CA ALA A 32 4.22 4.43 7.43
C ALA A 32 3.53 3.06 7.30
N VAL A 33 3.06 2.49 8.41
CA VAL A 33 2.29 1.24 8.41
C VAL A 33 0.95 1.40 7.72
N GLN A 34 0.24 2.51 7.93
CA GLN A 34 -1.03 2.76 7.25
C GLN A 34 -0.85 2.87 5.73
N LEU A 35 0.18 3.59 5.27
CA LEU A 35 0.54 3.65 3.84
C LEU A 35 0.85 2.26 3.29
N GLY A 36 1.58 1.44 4.04
CA GLY A 36 1.86 0.05 3.68
C GLY A 36 0.60 -0.81 3.54
N VAL A 37 -0.34 -0.70 4.47
CA VAL A 37 -1.61 -1.43 4.41
C VAL A 37 -2.43 -1.01 3.19
N SER A 38 -2.48 0.29 2.87
CA SER A 38 -3.11 0.80 1.65
C SER A 38 -2.45 0.25 0.38
N ALA A 39 -1.12 0.24 0.33
CA ALA A 39 -0.36 -0.29 -0.80
C ALA A 39 -0.64 -1.80 -1.00
N ALA A 40 -0.62 -2.57 0.07
CA ALA A 40 -0.95 -3.99 0.03
C ALA A 40 -2.38 -4.24 -0.46
N ALA A 41 -3.36 -3.48 0.06
CA ALA A 41 -4.75 -3.62 -0.33
C ALA A 41 -5.00 -3.29 -1.82
N LEU A 42 -4.28 -2.32 -2.37
CA LEU A 42 -4.31 -1.99 -3.80
C LEU A 42 -3.66 -3.08 -4.64
N THR A 43 -2.51 -3.60 -4.22
CA THR A 43 -1.85 -4.72 -4.92
C THR A 43 -2.73 -5.97 -4.94
N LEU A 44 -3.46 -6.24 -3.85
CA LEU A 44 -4.44 -7.34 -3.81
C LEU A 44 -5.59 -7.18 -4.83
N GLN A 45 -5.85 -5.96 -5.29
CA GLN A 45 -6.87 -5.61 -6.27
C GLN A 45 -6.29 -5.49 -7.70
N CYS A 46 -5.01 -5.80 -7.88
CA CYS A 46 -4.30 -5.79 -9.16
C CYS A 46 -4.02 -7.24 -9.59
N ARG A 47 -3.90 -7.51 -10.90
CA ARG A 47 -3.34 -8.79 -11.39
C ARG A 47 -1.82 -8.75 -11.45
N GLU A 48 -1.27 -7.55 -11.38
CA GLU A 48 0.12 -7.24 -11.42
C GLU A 48 0.75 -7.39 -10.03
N THR A 49 1.98 -7.87 -9.97
CA THR A 49 2.71 -8.07 -8.71
C THR A 49 3.08 -6.76 -8.01
N VAL A 50 3.00 -5.64 -8.72
CA VAL A 50 3.13 -4.28 -8.20
C VAL A 50 2.08 -3.44 -8.91
N CYS A 51 1.24 -2.70 -8.15
CA CYS A 51 0.28 -1.77 -8.72
C CYS A 51 1.02 -0.69 -9.54
N THR A 52 0.77 -0.64 -10.85
CA THR A 52 1.50 0.24 -11.79
C THR A 52 1.18 1.71 -11.60
N ASP A 53 0.00 2.01 -11.04
CA ASP A 53 -0.49 3.38 -10.83
C ASP A 53 -0.23 3.85 -9.38
N LEU A 54 0.67 3.19 -8.64
CA LEU A 54 0.90 3.53 -7.24
C LEU A 54 1.50 4.94 -7.09
N SER A 55 0.74 5.83 -6.45
CA SER A 55 1.15 7.19 -6.11
C SER A 55 0.79 7.51 -4.65
N LEU A 56 1.46 8.51 -4.06
CA LEU A 56 1.10 8.96 -2.71
C LEU A 56 -0.34 9.45 -2.63
N GLU A 57 -0.81 10.13 -3.67
CA GLU A 57 -2.19 10.62 -3.75
C GLU A 57 -3.20 9.49 -3.62
N ILE A 58 -2.98 8.37 -4.32
CA ILE A 58 -3.85 7.18 -4.25
C ILE A 58 -3.73 6.46 -2.90
N LEU A 59 -2.54 6.42 -2.31
CA LEU A 59 -2.34 5.83 -0.97
C LEU A 59 -3.08 6.62 0.12
N TYR A 60 -3.09 7.95 0.01
CA TYR A 60 -3.83 8.83 0.91
C TYR A 60 -5.34 8.80 0.65
N ASP A 61 -5.79 8.66 -0.60
CA ASP A 61 -7.22 8.50 -0.90
C ASP A 61 -7.79 7.22 -0.27
N LYS A 62 -7.00 6.13 -0.23
CA LYS A 62 -7.35 4.88 0.47
C LYS A 62 -7.24 4.96 2.00
N LEU A 63 -6.60 6.00 2.54
CA LEU A 63 -6.53 6.30 3.97
C LEU A 63 -7.81 7.00 4.48
N ILE A 64 -8.65 7.53 3.57
CA ILE A 64 -9.89 8.23 3.91
C ILE A 64 -11.04 7.20 4.04
N VAL A 65 -11.36 6.90 5.30
CA VAL A 65 -12.54 6.16 5.85
C VAL A 65 -12.41 4.63 5.99
#